data_AF-A0A2M6UI46-F1
#
_entry.id   AF-A0A2M6UI46-F1
#
_cell.length_a   1.000
_cell.length_b   1.000
_cell.length_c   1.000
_cell.angle_alpha   90.00
_cell.angle_beta   90.00
_cell.angle_gamma   90.00
#
_symmetry.space_group_name_H-M   'P 1'
#
loop_
_entity.id
_entity.type
_entity.pdbx_description
1 polymer ?
#
loop_
_entity_poly.entity_id
_entity_poly.type
_entity_poly.pdbx_seq_one_letter_code
_entity_poly.pdbx_strand_id
1 'polypeptide(L)'
;MHDPGCAATAAEQIRLWLSVLLGPLVTAIGFGFIYKQIQIAALQAGTSARVAERAATEAAQQQVWKKAEFLANQVKDFFGDETVKKVTYMLDWHVRSIQLEPGKEKILSCHDGEFDATRKHELVILTSALRQNDSTPFTKLEMLVRDDFDWFFFRLGQFQHMIQAGLFSYAEVEVHLSYVLDLISGGIDHVSPKLVEAIDRYVQLYDFPAVAVLTAARTSTRGKAKERVAQAGE
;
A
#
# COMPACT_ATOMS: atom_id res chain seq x y z
N MET A 1 -9.59 1.05 108.66
CA MET A 1 -10.26 0.29 107.59
C MET A 1 -11.05 1.30 106.76
N HIS A 2 -10.37 2.01 105.87
CA HIS A 2 -10.99 2.94 104.91
C HIS A 2 -10.85 2.28 103.55
N ASP A 3 -11.98 2.00 102.93
CA ASP A 3 -12.12 1.24 101.70
C ASP A 3 -11.93 2.20 100.49
N PRO A 4 -10.81 2.13 99.74
CA PRO A 4 -10.52 3.07 98.65
C PRO A 4 -11.20 2.67 97.33
N GLY A 5 -12.36 2.01 97.39
CA GLY A 5 -12.99 1.33 96.25
C GLY A 5 -13.99 2.13 95.41
N CYS A 6 -14.34 3.38 95.76
CA CYS A 6 -15.54 4.02 95.18
C CYS A 6 -15.28 5.01 94.02
N ALA A 7 -14.05 5.45 93.78
CA ALA A 7 -13.75 6.44 92.73
C ALA A 7 -13.30 5.85 91.37
N ALA A 8 -12.98 4.55 91.32
CA ALA A 8 -12.54 3.88 90.08
C ALA A 8 -13.71 3.61 89.09
N THR A 9 -14.96 3.64 89.57
CA THR A 9 -16.12 3.13 88.83
C THR A 9 -16.66 4.08 87.74
N ALA A 10 -16.63 5.40 87.96
CA ALA A 10 -17.14 6.37 86.98
C ALA A 10 -16.21 6.53 85.77
N ALA A 11 -14.90 6.59 86.01
CA ALA A 11 -13.90 6.68 84.95
C ALA A 11 -13.86 5.41 84.08
N GLU A 12 -14.02 4.23 84.68
CA GLU A 12 -14.13 2.97 83.96
C GLU A 12 -15.42 2.86 83.13
N GLN A 13 -16.56 3.30 83.67
CA GLN A 13 -17.81 3.34 82.92
C GLN A 13 -17.74 4.30 81.72
N ILE A 14 -17.15 5.48 81.89
CA ILE A 14 -16.94 6.44 80.79
C ILE A 14 -16.02 5.84 79.72
N ARG A 15 -14.95 5.14 80.10
CA ARG A 15 -14.06 4.45 79.14
C ARG A 15 -14.77 3.34 78.39
N LEU A 16 -15.62 2.55 79.06
CA LEU A 16 -16.42 1.50 78.43
C LEU A 16 -17.39 2.09 77.41
N TRP A 17 -18.14 3.13 77.78
CA TRP A 17 -19.05 3.82 76.86
C TRP A 17 -18.33 4.46 75.67
N LEU A 18 -17.18 5.10 75.91
CA LEU A 18 -16.33 5.65 74.83
C LEU A 18 -15.85 4.54 73.88
N SER A 19 -15.44 3.38 74.40
CA SER A 19 -15.00 2.26 73.55
C SER A 19 -16.14 1.71 72.67
N VAL A 20 -17.36 1.66 73.21
CA VAL A 20 -18.57 1.20 72.50
C VAL A 20 -18.98 2.19 71.41
N LEU A 21 -18.78 3.51 71.62
CA LEU A 21 -19.13 4.54 70.64
C LEU A 21 -18.03 4.81 69.61
N LEU A 22 -16.75 4.76 70.00
CA LEU A 22 -15.62 5.04 69.11
C LEU A 22 -15.38 3.93 68.08
N GLY A 23 -15.59 2.67 68.45
CA GLY A 23 -15.42 1.53 67.52
C GLY A 23 -16.26 1.68 66.24
N PRO A 24 -17.59 1.84 66.35
CA PRO A 24 -18.46 2.08 65.20
C PRO A 24 -18.13 3.36 64.43
N LEU A 25 -17.74 4.45 65.12
CA LEU A 25 -17.39 5.71 64.46
C LEU A 25 -16.14 5.59 63.59
N VAL A 26 -15.07 4.98 64.10
CA VAL A 26 -13.84 4.73 63.32
C VAL A 26 -14.14 3.82 62.12
N THR A 27 -15.00 2.82 62.31
CA THR A 27 -15.43 1.90 61.26
C THR A 27 -16.21 2.64 60.16
N ALA A 28 -17.15 3.52 60.53
CA ALA A 28 -17.92 4.33 59.59
C ALA A 28 -17.02 5.29 58.78
N ILE A 29 -16.04 5.92 59.44
CA ILE A 29 -15.04 6.76 58.77
C ILE A 29 -14.21 5.93 57.78
N GLY A 30 -13.75 4.74 58.20
CA GLY A 30 -13.02 3.80 57.35
C GLY A 30 -13.81 3.41 56.10
N PHE A 31 -15.09 3.05 56.25
CA PHE A 31 -15.98 2.77 55.12
C PHE A 31 -16.17 3.98 54.21
N GLY A 32 -16.28 5.19 54.77
CA GLY A 32 -16.33 6.43 53.99
C GLY A 32 -15.10 6.65 53.12
N PHE A 33 -13.90 6.35 53.64
CA PHE A 33 -12.65 6.41 52.87
C PHE A 33 -12.61 5.35 51.76
N ILE A 34 -12.98 4.10 52.06
CA ILE A 34 -13.04 3.01 51.06
C ILE A 34 -14.02 3.37 49.93
N TYR A 35 -15.21 3.88 50.29
CA TYR A 35 -16.20 4.30 49.31
C TYR A 35 -15.66 5.41 48.38
N LYS A 36 -14.98 6.41 48.93
CA LYS A 36 -14.33 7.46 48.13
C LYS A 36 -13.21 6.90 47.23
N GLN A 37 -12.39 5.98 47.72
CA GLN A 37 -11.35 5.35 46.91
C GLN A 37 -11.94 4.56 45.72
N ILE A 38 -13.04 3.83 45.94
CA ILE A 38 -13.75 3.11 44.87
C ILE A 38 -14.28 4.09 43.82
N GLN A 39 -14.88 5.22 44.22
CA GLN A 39 -15.35 6.23 43.27
C GLN A 39 -14.22 6.82 42.43
N ILE A 40 -13.09 7.16 43.04
CA ILE A 40 -11.91 7.69 42.32
C ILE A 40 -11.35 6.63 41.37
N ALA A 41 -11.23 5.37 41.81
CA ALA A 41 -10.77 4.28 40.95
C ALA A 41 -11.71 4.06 39.75
N ALA A 42 -13.02 4.13 39.95
CA ALA A 42 -14.00 4.02 38.86
C ALA A 42 -13.87 5.19 37.86
N LEU A 43 -13.65 6.42 38.34
CA LEU A 43 -13.40 7.58 37.48
C LEU A 43 -12.07 7.44 36.71
N GLN A 44 -11.02 6.97 37.35
CA GLN A 44 -9.72 6.71 36.72
C GLN A 44 -9.81 5.60 35.67
N ALA A 45 -10.56 4.52 35.94
CA ALA A 45 -10.81 3.47 34.97
C ALA A 45 -11.56 4.03 33.74
N GLY A 46 -12.60 4.85 33.96
CA GLY A 46 -13.35 5.47 32.86
C GLY A 46 -12.53 6.44 32.01
N THR A 47 -11.66 7.25 32.64
CA THR A 47 -10.75 8.14 31.90
C THR A 47 -9.69 7.37 31.14
N SER A 48 -9.12 6.32 31.74
CA SER A 48 -8.13 5.44 31.08
C SER A 48 -8.72 4.75 29.85
N ALA A 49 -9.96 4.26 29.94
CA ALA A 49 -10.66 3.65 28.82
C ALA A 49 -10.83 4.62 27.63
N ARG A 50 -11.27 5.87 27.90
CA ARG A 50 -11.42 6.90 26.86
C ARG A 50 -10.09 7.33 26.23
N VAL A 51 -9.03 7.40 27.02
CA VAL A 51 -7.69 7.71 26.51
C VAL A 51 -7.18 6.57 25.62
N ALA A 52 -7.37 5.32 26.04
CA ALA A 52 -7.00 4.16 25.23
C ALA A 52 -7.78 4.11 23.90
N GLU A 53 -9.08 4.40 23.92
CA GLU A 53 -9.91 4.47 22.72
C GLU A 53 -9.42 5.55 21.75
N ARG A 54 -9.15 6.77 22.24
CA ARG A 54 -8.59 7.86 21.42
C ARG A 54 -7.24 7.47 20.84
N ALA A 55 -6.32 6.94 21.66
CA ALA A 55 -5.01 6.50 21.21
C ALA A 55 -5.12 5.42 20.11
N ALA A 56 -6.07 4.48 20.23
CA ALA A 56 -6.33 3.48 19.20
C ALA A 56 -6.84 4.10 17.89
N THR A 57 -7.77 5.07 17.96
CA THR A 57 -8.26 5.78 16.77
C THR A 57 -7.18 6.62 16.08
N GLU A 58 -6.35 7.32 16.87
CA GLU A 58 -5.22 8.12 16.35
C GLU A 58 -4.16 7.21 15.72
N ALA A 59 -3.84 6.08 16.35
CA ALA A 59 -2.92 5.09 15.80
C ALA A 59 -3.42 4.52 14.47
N ALA A 60 -4.72 4.21 14.36
CA ALA A 60 -5.32 3.73 13.12
C ALA A 60 -5.23 4.79 11.99
N GLN A 61 -5.54 6.06 12.28
CA GLN A 61 -5.40 7.14 11.31
C GLN A 61 -3.95 7.35 10.87
N GLN A 62 -3.00 7.30 11.80
CA GLN A 62 -1.57 7.39 11.50
C GLN A 62 -1.10 6.22 10.62
N GLN A 63 -1.62 5.01 10.83
CA GLN A 63 -1.30 3.87 9.98
C GLN A 63 -1.81 4.07 8.54
N VAL A 64 -3.04 4.58 8.37
CA VAL A 64 -3.59 4.89 7.04
C VAL A 64 -2.72 5.93 6.33
N TRP A 65 -2.34 7.01 7.02
CA TRP A 65 -1.50 8.05 6.44
C TRP A 65 -0.10 7.53 6.06
N LYS A 66 0.56 6.77 6.95
CA LYS A 66 1.86 6.15 6.67
C LYS A 66 1.80 5.18 5.49
N LYS A 67 0.73 4.39 5.39
CA LYS A 67 0.50 3.48 4.26
C LYS A 67 0.37 4.27 2.95
N ALA A 68 -0.43 5.34 2.92
CA ALA A 68 -0.57 6.20 1.75
C ALA A 68 0.75 6.90 1.36
N GLU A 69 1.50 7.40 2.34
CA GLU A 69 2.82 7.99 2.12
C GLU A 69 3.81 6.96 1.55
N PHE A 70 3.81 5.73 2.09
CA PHE A 70 4.64 4.65 1.56
C PHE A 70 4.28 4.33 0.10
N LEU A 71 2.99 4.23 -0.25
CA LEU A 71 2.57 4.01 -1.64
C LEU A 71 3.04 5.14 -2.56
N ALA A 72 2.84 6.39 -2.14
CA ALA A 72 3.25 7.55 -2.92
C ALA A 72 4.77 7.54 -3.18
N ASN A 73 5.57 7.13 -2.18
CA ASN A 73 7.01 6.97 -2.35
C ASN A 73 7.35 5.81 -3.32
N GLN A 74 6.70 4.65 -3.21
CA GLN A 74 6.91 3.54 -4.15
C GLN A 74 6.57 3.92 -5.60
N VAL A 75 5.48 4.65 -5.80
CA VAL A 75 5.06 5.17 -7.10
C VAL A 75 6.08 6.19 -7.62
N LYS A 76 6.52 7.13 -6.78
CA LYS A 76 7.55 8.10 -7.13
C LYS A 76 8.86 7.41 -7.51
N ASP A 77 9.28 6.39 -6.77
CA ASP A 77 10.51 5.63 -7.03
C ASP A 77 10.41 4.78 -8.31
N PHE A 78 9.22 4.27 -8.62
CA PHE A 78 8.94 3.59 -9.89
C PHE A 78 9.06 4.55 -11.07
N PHE A 79 8.36 5.69 -11.03
CA PHE A 79 8.42 6.68 -12.11
C PHE A 79 9.72 7.49 -12.13
N GLY A 80 10.49 7.49 -11.05
CA GLY A 80 11.80 8.12 -10.95
C GLY A 80 12.91 7.36 -11.66
N ASP A 81 12.70 6.06 -11.92
CA ASP A 81 13.65 5.17 -12.57
C ASP A 81 13.77 5.47 -14.08
N GLU A 82 14.99 5.72 -14.56
CA GLU A 82 15.25 6.11 -15.95
C GLU A 82 14.90 5.00 -16.95
N THR A 83 15.06 3.73 -16.58
CA THR A 83 14.69 2.60 -17.43
C THR A 83 13.17 2.47 -17.51
N VAL A 84 12.45 2.65 -16.40
CA VAL A 84 10.98 2.68 -16.40
C VAL A 84 10.45 3.83 -17.27
N LYS A 85 11.01 5.04 -17.14
CA LYS A 85 10.65 6.18 -17.99
C LYS A 85 10.90 5.86 -19.46
N LYS A 86 12.05 5.28 -19.78
CA LYS A 86 12.45 4.91 -21.14
C LYS A 86 11.49 3.89 -21.76
N VAL A 87 11.13 2.81 -21.05
CA VAL A 87 10.13 1.83 -21.52
C VAL A 87 8.75 2.47 -21.69
N THR A 88 8.31 3.27 -20.72
CA THR A 88 7.03 4.01 -20.81
C THR A 88 7.02 4.90 -22.07
N TYR A 89 8.15 5.55 -22.35
CA TYR A 89 8.31 6.41 -23.52
C TYR A 89 8.32 5.64 -24.85
N MET A 90 8.83 4.41 -24.86
CA MET A 90 8.76 3.49 -26.01
C MET A 90 7.33 3.01 -26.28
N LEU A 91 6.54 2.76 -25.23
CA LEU A 91 5.16 2.27 -25.32
C LEU A 91 4.15 3.36 -25.70
N ASP A 92 4.41 4.60 -25.29
CA ASP A 92 3.47 5.70 -25.44
C ASP A 92 3.34 6.21 -26.89
N TRP A 93 4.24 5.87 -27.81
CA TRP A 93 4.13 6.33 -29.19
C TRP A 93 4.52 5.25 -30.17
N HIS A 94 3.70 5.09 -31.19
CA HIS A 94 3.91 4.10 -32.25
C HIS A 94 5.32 4.15 -32.86
N VAL A 95 5.86 5.36 -33.05
CA VAL A 95 7.23 5.60 -33.54
C VAL A 95 7.87 6.73 -32.73
N ARG A 96 9.08 6.53 -32.20
CA ARG A 96 9.78 7.56 -31.42
C ARG A 96 11.30 7.44 -31.45
N SER A 97 11.98 8.55 -31.24
CA SER A 97 13.44 8.58 -31.10
C SER A 97 13.83 8.35 -29.64
N ILE A 98 14.61 7.32 -29.36
CA ILE A 98 15.01 6.89 -28.01
C ILE A 98 16.52 6.75 -27.87
N GLN A 99 17.03 6.90 -26.66
CA GLN A 99 18.43 6.64 -26.34
C GLN A 99 18.50 5.35 -25.50
N LEU A 100 18.99 4.26 -26.08
CA LEU A 100 19.14 2.99 -25.36
C LEU A 100 20.36 2.98 -24.43
N GLU A 101 21.47 3.54 -24.90
CA GLU A 101 22.73 3.62 -24.16
C GLU A 101 23.06 5.08 -23.81
N PRO A 102 23.41 5.40 -22.55
CA PRO A 102 23.78 6.76 -22.15
C PRO A 102 24.94 7.31 -22.99
N GLY A 103 24.78 8.52 -23.50
CA GLY A 103 25.81 9.21 -24.30
C GLY A 103 25.89 8.78 -25.77
N LYS A 104 25.07 7.83 -26.23
CA LYS A 104 24.99 7.46 -27.65
C LYS A 104 23.91 8.23 -28.40
N GLU A 105 23.99 8.23 -29.73
CA GLU A 105 22.95 8.81 -30.58
C GLU A 105 21.59 8.15 -30.34
N LYS A 106 20.52 8.92 -30.55
CA LYS A 106 19.18 8.38 -30.46
C LYS A 106 18.88 7.54 -31.68
N ILE A 107 18.28 6.38 -31.45
CA ILE A 107 17.79 5.48 -32.48
C ILE A 107 16.27 5.64 -32.63
N LEU A 108 15.70 5.11 -33.69
CA LEU A 108 14.24 5.06 -33.87
C LEU A 108 13.70 3.76 -33.26
N SER A 109 12.70 3.85 -32.40
CA SER A 109 11.89 2.71 -31.96
C SER A 109 10.51 2.75 -32.62
N CYS A 110 10.02 1.59 -33.03
CA CYS A 110 8.68 1.43 -33.59
C CYS A 110 7.96 0.25 -32.93
N HIS A 111 6.65 0.35 -32.70
CA HIS A 111 5.86 -0.75 -32.15
C HIS A 111 5.93 -1.98 -33.07
N ASP A 112 5.59 -1.80 -34.35
CA ASP A 112 5.57 -2.85 -35.37
C ASP A 112 5.69 -2.27 -36.80
N GLY A 113 5.62 -3.14 -37.81
CA GLY A 113 5.52 -2.76 -39.21
C GLY A 113 6.85 -2.64 -39.94
N GLU A 114 6.76 -2.57 -41.27
CA GLU A 114 7.90 -2.30 -42.14
C GLU A 114 8.11 -0.79 -42.19
N PHE A 115 9.08 -0.33 -41.41
CA PHE A 115 9.52 1.06 -41.53
C PHE A 115 10.53 1.14 -42.67
N ASP A 116 10.29 2.04 -43.63
CA ASP A 116 11.19 2.25 -44.76
C ASP A 116 12.58 2.64 -44.23
N ALA A 117 13.50 1.68 -44.30
CA ALA A 117 14.87 1.75 -43.77
C ALA A 117 15.76 2.73 -44.54
N THR A 118 15.22 3.50 -45.49
CA THR A 118 15.93 4.58 -46.19
C THR A 118 16.36 5.73 -45.27
N ARG A 119 15.95 5.74 -43.99
CA ARG A 119 16.40 6.75 -43.01
C ARG A 119 17.74 6.37 -42.39
N LYS A 120 18.63 7.37 -42.27
CA LYS A 120 19.99 7.33 -41.69
C LYS A 120 20.11 6.86 -40.22
N HIS A 121 19.02 6.47 -39.57
CA HIS A 121 19.03 6.12 -38.14
C HIS A 121 18.93 4.61 -37.97
N GLU A 122 19.65 4.08 -36.98
CA GLU A 122 19.40 2.72 -36.50
C GLU A 122 17.94 2.59 -36.03
N LEU A 123 17.32 1.44 -36.29
CA LEU A 123 15.92 1.16 -36.01
C LEU A 123 15.82 -0.09 -35.13
N VAL A 124 14.95 -0.04 -34.12
CA VAL A 124 14.51 -1.21 -33.36
C VAL A 124 12.98 -1.33 -33.41
N ILE A 125 12.50 -2.53 -33.75
CA ILE A 125 11.07 -2.85 -33.76
C ILE A 125 10.76 -3.59 -32.46
N LEU A 126 9.91 -3.02 -31.61
CA LEU A 126 9.63 -3.54 -30.27
C LEU A 126 9.01 -4.94 -30.32
N THR A 127 8.08 -5.20 -31.26
CA THR A 127 7.51 -6.55 -31.47
C THR A 127 8.57 -7.58 -31.85
N SER A 128 9.63 -7.18 -32.57
CA SER A 128 10.77 -8.06 -32.89
C SER A 128 11.67 -8.27 -31.66
N ALA A 129 11.94 -7.22 -30.89
CA ALA A 129 12.72 -7.32 -29.66
C ALA A 129 12.06 -8.25 -28.63
N LEU A 130 10.74 -8.18 -28.48
CA LEU A 130 9.95 -8.97 -27.54
C LEU A 130 9.52 -10.34 -28.08
N ARG A 131 10.05 -10.80 -29.21
CA ARG A 131 9.76 -12.17 -29.71
C ARG A 131 10.35 -13.24 -28.79
N GLN A 132 9.84 -14.46 -28.93
CA GLN A 132 10.41 -15.64 -28.28
C GLN A 132 11.85 -15.87 -28.77
N ASN A 133 12.73 -16.34 -27.89
CA ASN A 133 14.07 -16.75 -28.29
C ASN A 133 13.96 -18.01 -29.17
N ASP A 134 14.03 -17.82 -30.48
CA ASP A 134 14.10 -18.87 -31.48
C ASP A 134 15.54 -19.04 -31.97
N SER A 135 15.75 -19.79 -33.07
CA SER A 135 17.08 -20.01 -33.65
C SER A 135 17.73 -18.76 -34.25
N THR A 136 16.99 -17.66 -34.41
CA THR A 136 17.49 -16.39 -34.94
C THR A 136 18.06 -15.56 -33.80
N PRO A 137 19.36 -15.22 -33.81
CA PRO A 137 19.96 -14.38 -32.77
C PRO A 137 19.30 -13.00 -32.72
N PHE A 138 19.19 -12.45 -31.51
CA PHE A 138 18.80 -11.05 -31.32
C PHE A 138 19.92 -10.12 -31.76
N THR A 139 19.55 -8.98 -32.33
CA THR A 139 20.47 -7.87 -32.54
C THR A 139 20.83 -7.22 -31.20
N LYS A 140 21.93 -6.46 -31.18
CA LYS A 140 22.35 -5.73 -29.98
C LYS A 140 21.26 -4.78 -29.45
N LEU A 141 20.54 -4.09 -30.35
CA LEU A 141 19.49 -3.14 -29.96
C LEU A 141 18.27 -3.86 -29.38
N GLU A 142 17.90 -5.01 -29.96
CA GLU A 142 16.83 -5.85 -29.41
C GLU A 142 17.17 -6.34 -28.01
N MET A 143 18.41 -6.80 -27.77
CA MET A 143 18.84 -7.21 -26.43
C MET A 143 18.71 -6.07 -25.41
N LEU A 144 19.14 -4.85 -25.75
CA LEU A 144 19.02 -3.70 -24.86
C LEU A 144 17.56 -3.35 -24.55
N VAL A 145 16.67 -3.43 -25.55
CA VAL A 145 15.23 -3.25 -25.33
C VAL A 145 14.69 -4.31 -24.38
N ARG A 146 15.09 -5.58 -24.55
CA ARG A 146 14.66 -6.67 -23.67
C ARG A 146 15.11 -6.46 -22.23
N ASP A 147 16.38 -6.09 -22.02
CA ASP A 147 16.92 -5.78 -20.69
C ASP A 147 16.12 -4.65 -20.01
N ASP A 148 15.75 -3.61 -20.78
CA ASP A 148 14.92 -2.51 -20.29
C ASP A 148 13.51 -2.99 -19.89
N PHE A 149 12.88 -3.84 -20.71
CA PHE A 149 11.56 -4.40 -20.43
C PHE A 149 11.58 -5.39 -19.25
N ASP A 150 12.61 -6.21 -19.10
CA ASP A 150 12.79 -7.11 -17.96
C ASP A 150 12.84 -6.33 -16.65
N TRP A 151 13.63 -5.24 -16.62
CA TRP A 151 13.69 -4.36 -15.46
C TRP A 151 12.36 -3.67 -15.19
N PHE A 152 11.69 -3.18 -16.23
CA PHE A 152 10.37 -2.55 -16.12
C PHE A 152 9.33 -3.52 -15.53
N PHE A 153 9.25 -4.76 -16.03
CA PHE A 153 8.31 -5.77 -15.53
C PHE A 153 8.66 -6.23 -14.12
N PHE A 154 9.95 -6.38 -13.79
CA PHE A 154 10.38 -6.64 -12.43
C PHE A 154 9.90 -5.55 -11.46
N ARG A 155 10.12 -4.27 -11.79
CA ARG A 155 9.69 -3.13 -10.96
C ARG A 155 8.17 -3.02 -10.87
N LEU A 156 7.45 -3.27 -11.97
CA LEU A 156 5.98 -3.28 -11.98
C LEU A 156 5.42 -4.42 -11.12
N GLY A 157 6.05 -5.61 -11.16
CA GLY A 157 5.67 -6.77 -10.37
C GLY A 157 5.77 -6.55 -8.85
N GLN A 158 6.64 -5.65 -8.38
CA GLN A 158 6.74 -5.31 -6.95
C GLN A 158 5.41 -4.82 -6.36
N PHE A 159 4.59 -4.11 -7.15
CA PHE A 159 3.27 -3.67 -6.69
C PHE A 159 2.32 -4.85 -6.44
N GLN A 160 2.37 -5.88 -7.29
CA GLN A 160 1.57 -7.09 -7.07
C GLN A 160 2.01 -7.83 -5.81
N HIS A 161 3.31 -7.89 -5.52
CA HIS A 161 3.79 -8.48 -4.27
C HIS A 161 3.34 -7.71 -3.04
N MET A 162 3.32 -6.36 -3.10
CA MET A 162 2.77 -5.54 -2.02
C MET A 162 1.26 -5.75 -1.85
N ILE A 163 0.52 -5.99 -2.93
CA ILE A 163 -0.90 -6.35 -2.86
C ILE A 163 -1.08 -7.73 -2.21
N GLN A 164 -0.29 -8.72 -2.62
CA GLN A 164 -0.32 -10.08 -2.04
C GLN A 164 0.03 -10.09 -0.55
N ALA A 165 0.95 -9.24 -0.13
CA ALA A 165 1.30 -9.06 1.28
C ALA A 165 0.22 -8.33 2.10
N GLY A 166 -0.88 -7.88 1.47
CA GLY A 166 -1.95 -7.13 2.12
C GLY A 166 -1.56 -5.69 2.47
N LEU A 167 -0.41 -5.21 1.96
CA LEU A 167 0.04 -3.84 2.21
C LEU A 167 -0.86 -2.85 1.48
N PHE A 168 -1.27 -3.17 0.24
CA PHE A 168 -2.18 -2.37 -0.57
C PHE A 168 -3.31 -3.21 -1.17
N SER A 169 -4.44 -2.59 -1.43
CA SER A 169 -5.44 -3.15 -2.34
C SER A 169 -5.08 -2.81 -3.79
N TYR A 170 -5.57 -3.60 -4.74
CA TYR A 170 -5.43 -3.31 -6.17
C TYR A 170 -5.99 -1.93 -6.52
N ALA A 171 -7.13 -1.53 -5.94
CA ALA A 171 -7.76 -0.23 -6.19
C ALA A 171 -6.86 0.95 -5.78
N GLU A 172 -6.15 0.84 -4.65
CA GLU A 172 -5.19 1.87 -4.21
C GLU A 172 -4.03 2.02 -5.20
N VAL A 173 -3.49 0.89 -5.69
CA VAL A 173 -2.38 0.89 -6.67
C VAL A 173 -2.83 1.36 -8.06
N GLU A 174 -4.01 0.94 -8.50
CA GLU A 174 -4.55 1.24 -9.84
C GLU A 174 -4.70 2.73 -10.09
N VAL A 175 -5.06 3.52 -9.06
CA VAL A 175 -5.16 4.98 -9.17
C VAL A 175 -3.88 5.60 -9.72
N HIS A 176 -2.72 5.04 -9.37
CA HIS A 176 -1.41 5.54 -9.78
C HIS A 176 -0.85 4.87 -11.03
N LEU A 177 -1.19 3.60 -11.27
CA LEU A 177 -0.60 2.79 -12.36
C LEU A 177 -1.53 2.58 -13.55
N SER A 178 -2.79 3.05 -13.50
CA SER A 178 -3.78 2.82 -14.56
C SER A 178 -3.26 3.12 -15.97
N TYR A 179 -2.59 4.26 -16.17
CA TYR A 179 -2.01 4.64 -17.46
C TYR A 179 -0.96 3.62 -17.96
N VAL A 180 -0.03 3.22 -17.09
CA VAL A 180 1.03 2.24 -17.44
C VAL A 180 0.41 0.88 -17.72
N LEU A 181 -0.56 0.46 -16.92
CA LEU A 181 -1.30 -0.79 -17.12
C LEU A 181 -2.09 -0.75 -18.44
N ASP A 182 -2.67 0.39 -18.80
CA ASP A 182 -3.36 0.56 -20.08
C ASP A 182 -2.40 0.51 -21.27
N LEU A 183 -1.18 1.05 -21.16
CA LEU A 183 -0.16 0.94 -22.21
C LEU A 183 0.15 -0.53 -22.53
N ILE A 184 0.34 -1.37 -21.51
CA ILE A 184 0.72 -2.78 -21.71
C ILE A 184 -0.47 -3.74 -21.92
N SER A 185 -1.71 -3.30 -21.64
CA SER A 185 -2.93 -4.10 -21.79
C SER A 185 -3.85 -3.64 -22.94
N GLY A 186 -3.36 -2.74 -23.80
CA GLY A 186 -4.13 -2.23 -24.94
C GLY A 186 -5.35 -1.41 -24.54
N GLY A 187 -5.24 -0.64 -23.46
CA GLY A 187 -6.26 0.33 -23.04
C GLY A 187 -6.17 1.68 -23.71
N ILE A 188 -5.13 1.88 -24.51
CA ILE A 188 -4.83 3.13 -25.20
C ILE A 188 -4.79 2.85 -26.71
N ASP A 189 -5.59 3.60 -27.48
CA ASP A 189 -5.88 3.33 -28.89
C ASP A 189 -4.63 3.38 -29.80
N HIS A 190 -3.62 4.17 -29.45
CA HIS A 190 -2.41 4.31 -30.27
C HIS A 190 -1.35 3.22 -30.00
N VAL A 191 -1.56 2.38 -28.99
CA VAL A 191 -0.70 1.22 -28.77
C VAL A 191 -1.08 0.13 -29.76
N SER A 192 -0.11 -0.43 -30.47
CA SER A 192 -0.40 -1.46 -31.47
C SER A 192 -0.94 -2.72 -30.78
N PRO A 193 -2.03 -3.32 -31.28
CA PRO A 193 -2.50 -4.63 -30.82
C PRO A 193 -1.43 -5.73 -30.92
N LYS A 194 -0.57 -5.69 -31.96
CA LYS A 194 0.53 -6.66 -32.11
C LYS A 194 1.58 -6.50 -31.02
N LEU A 195 1.84 -5.26 -30.59
CA LEU A 195 2.75 -5.00 -29.49
C LEU A 195 2.17 -5.50 -28.17
N VAL A 196 0.88 -5.29 -27.93
CA VAL A 196 0.19 -5.83 -26.74
C VAL A 196 0.27 -7.35 -26.71
N GLU A 197 0.03 -8.03 -27.83
CA GLU A 197 0.20 -9.49 -27.95
C GLU A 197 1.65 -9.93 -27.70
N ALA A 198 2.63 -9.20 -28.23
CA ALA A 198 4.04 -9.48 -28.00
C ALA A 198 4.42 -9.32 -26.52
N ILE A 199 3.94 -8.27 -25.85
CA ILE A 199 4.13 -8.04 -24.42
C ILE A 199 3.49 -9.15 -23.60
N ASP A 200 2.24 -9.53 -23.88
CA ASP A 200 1.56 -10.59 -23.14
C ASP A 200 2.32 -11.92 -23.26
N ARG A 201 2.70 -12.31 -24.49
CA ARG A 201 3.52 -13.52 -24.70
C ARG A 201 4.87 -13.44 -23.99
N TYR A 202 5.52 -12.28 -24.01
CA TYR A 202 6.79 -12.08 -23.32
C TYR A 202 6.65 -12.28 -21.81
N VAL A 203 5.64 -11.65 -21.21
CA VAL A 203 5.31 -11.76 -19.78
C VAL A 203 5.05 -13.21 -19.38
N GLN A 204 4.34 -13.99 -20.21
CA GLN A 204 4.08 -15.41 -19.96
C GLN A 204 5.34 -16.27 -20.13
N LEU A 205 6.11 -16.05 -21.20
CA LEU A 205 7.26 -16.89 -21.54
C LEU A 205 8.42 -16.73 -20.55
N TYR A 206 8.67 -15.51 -20.08
CA TYR A 206 9.75 -15.19 -19.15
C TYR A 206 9.30 -15.16 -17.69
N ASP A 207 8.11 -15.72 -17.40
CA ASP A 207 7.57 -15.92 -16.06
C ASP A 207 7.55 -14.64 -15.21
N PHE A 208 6.83 -13.63 -15.69
CA PHE A 208 6.46 -12.43 -14.93
C PHE A 208 5.01 -12.52 -14.41
N PRO A 209 4.65 -13.51 -13.55
CA PRO A 209 3.26 -13.79 -13.18
C PRO A 209 2.64 -12.62 -12.42
N ALA A 210 3.45 -11.87 -11.68
CA ALA A 210 3.03 -10.67 -10.97
C ALA A 210 2.43 -9.62 -11.93
N VAL A 211 3.06 -9.42 -13.09
CA VAL A 211 2.59 -8.48 -14.11
C VAL A 211 1.32 -9.01 -14.79
N ALA A 212 1.28 -10.31 -15.12
CA ALA A 212 0.10 -10.93 -15.72
C ALA A 212 -1.17 -10.76 -14.85
N VAL A 213 -1.03 -10.87 -13.51
CA VAL A 213 -2.15 -10.66 -12.60
C VAL A 213 -2.62 -9.19 -12.62
N LEU A 214 -1.70 -8.22 -12.67
CA LEU A 214 -2.04 -6.81 -12.73
C LEU A 214 -2.76 -6.44 -14.04
N THR A 215 -2.29 -6.93 -15.18
CA THR A 215 -2.91 -6.65 -16.49
C THR A 215 -4.28 -7.33 -16.63
N ALA A 216 -4.44 -8.55 -16.10
CA ALA A 216 -5.74 -9.23 -16.05
C ALA A 216 -6.74 -8.48 -15.17
N ALA A 217 -6.33 -8.02 -13.98
CA ALA A 217 -7.15 -7.21 -13.09
C ALA A 217 -7.60 -5.91 -13.78
N ARG A 218 -6.68 -5.21 -14.47
CA ARG A 218 -6.99 -3.99 -15.22
C ARG A 218 -8.02 -4.22 -16.32
N THR A 219 -7.82 -5.27 -17.11
CA THR A 219 -8.74 -5.63 -18.21
C THR A 219 -10.15 -5.92 -17.67
N SER A 220 -10.25 -6.61 -16.54
CA SER A 220 -11.53 -6.89 -15.86
C SER A 220 -12.22 -5.61 -15.38
N THR A 221 -11.49 -4.70 -14.72
CA THR A 221 -12.05 -3.41 -14.25
C THR A 221 -12.58 -2.57 -15.42
N ARG A 222 -11.84 -2.51 -16.54
CA ARG A 222 -12.26 -1.78 -17.74
C ARG A 222 -13.51 -2.38 -18.38
N GLY A 223 -13.61 -3.71 -18.45
CA GLY A 223 -14.80 -4.40 -18.95
C GLY A 223 -16.06 -4.02 -18.18
N LYS A 224 -16.00 -4.10 -16.85
CA LYS A 224 -17.11 -3.71 -15.95
C LYS A 224 -17.48 -2.24 -16.09
N ALA A 225 -16.51 -1.35 -16.29
CA ALA A 225 -16.77 0.07 -16.49
C ALA A 225 -17.55 0.32 -17.80
N LYS A 226 -17.17 -0.36 -18.89
CA LYS A 226 -17.88 -0.27 -20.18
C LYS A 226 -19.33 -0.78 -20.08
N GLU A 227 -19.55 -1.90 -19.38
CA GLU A 227 -20.90 -2.45 -19.16
C GLU A 227 -21.81 -1.49 -18.39
N ARG A 228 -21.29 -0.85 -17.32
CA ARG A 228 -22.07 0.13 -16.55
C ARG A 228 -22.46 1.36 -17.36
N VAL A 229 -21.57 1.84 -18.23
CA VAL A 229 -21.86 2.96 -19.12
C VAL A 229 -22.92 2.58 -20.16
N ALA A 230 -22.87 1.35 -20.70
CA ALA A 230 -23.90 0.84 -21.60
C ALA A 230 -25.27 0.75 -20.92
N GLN A 231 -25.34 0.22 -19.70
CA GLN A 231 -26.59 0.09 -18.92
C GLN A 231 -27.20 1.43 -18.49
N ALA A 232 -26.39 2.48 -18.32
CA ALA A 232 -26.86 3.81 -17.94
C ALA A 232 -27.36 4.66 -19.13
N GLY A 233 -27.09 4.22 -20.36
CA GLY A 233 -27.50 4.89 -21.60
C GLY A 233 -28.80 4.36 -22.22
N GLU A 234 -29.39 3.31 -21.63
CA GLU A 234 -30.71 2.76 -21.97
C GLU A 234 -31.81 3.34 -21.06
#